data_AF-A0A1G8C7F8-F1
#
_entry.id   AF-A0A1G8C7F8-F1
#
_cell.length_a   1.000
_cell.length_b   1.000
_cell.length_c   1.000
_cell.angle_alpha   90.00
_cell.angle_beta   90.00
_cell.angle_gamma   90.00
#
_symmetry.space_group_name_H-M   'P 1'
#
loop_
_entity.id
_entity.type
_entity.pdbx_description
1 polymer ?
#
loop_
_entity_poly.entity_id
_entity_poly.type
_entity_poly.pdbx_seq_one_letter_code
_entity_poly.pdbx_strand_id
1 'polypeptide(L)'
;MQEQQYDIVTAMIEQARALLGADALPDTMASELEARLRLEWGGQAVYVKKVAIDVEARRQAIRARYDMTNRRELQAEFGISRGQFYKDLRSADDAAGVSSFRRKETRHRVTSGLDT
;
A
#
# COMPACT_ATOMS: atom_id res chain seq x y z
N MET A 1 1.96 -5.19 -18.53
CA MET A 1 1.70 -4.28 -17.39
C MET A 1 2.32 -2.95 -17.78
N GLN A 2 1.51 -1.90 -18.02
CA GLN A 2 2.06 -0.55 -18.15
C GLN A 2 2.58 -0.16 -16.76
N GLU A 3 3.90 -0.04 -16.62
CA GLU A 3 4.48 0.65 -15.48
C GLU A 3 3.91 2.05 -15.48
N GLN A 4 3.04 2.36 -14.51
CA GLN A 4 2.72 3.75 -14.19
C GLN A 4 4.06 4.41 -13.87
N GLN A 5 4.57 5.17 -14.81
CA GLN A 5 5.79 5.94 -14.64
C GLN A 5 5.43 7.08 -13.68
N TYR A 6 5.69 6.86 -12.40
CA TYR A 6 5.48 7.87 -11.37
C TYR A 6 6.53 8.96 -11.55
N ASP A 7 6.15 10.05 -12.20
CA ASP A 7 7.00 11.22 -12.35
C ASP A 7 7.10 11.96 -11.00
N ILE A 8 8.15 11.64 -10.25
CA ILE A 8 8.38 12.18 -8.91
C ILE A 8 8.47 13.71 -8.91
N VAL A 9 8.99 14.30 -10.00
CA VAL A 9 9.15 15.75 -10.10
C VAL A 9 7.76 16.40 -10.17
N THR A 10 6.90 15.89 -11.05
CA THR A 10 5.51 16.36 -11.15
C THR A 10 4.77 16.19 -9.83
N ALA A 11 4.88 15.02 -9.18
CA ALA A 11 4.20 14.76 -7.92
C ALA A 11 4.67 15.68 -6.77
N MET A 12 5.97 15.99 -6.70
CA MET A 12 6.50 16.91 -5.68
C MET A 12 6.01 18.35 -5.90
N ILE A 13 5.92 18.80 -7.14
CA ILE A 13 5.43 20.15 -7.47
C ILE A 13 3.94 20.26 -7.16
N GLU A 14 3.15 19.24 -7.46
CA GLU A 14 1.73 19.19 -7.11
C GLU A 14 1.53 19.20 -5.58
N GLN A 15 2.32 18.43 -4.84
CA GLN A 15 2.27 18.41 -3.38
C GLN A 15 2.67 19.78 -2.79
N ALA A 16 3.71 20.42 -3.34
CA ALA A 16 4.13 21.75 -2.92
C ALA A 16 3.04 22.80 -3.17
N ARG A 17 2.35 22.72 -4.31
CA ARG A 17 1.16 23.55 -4.61
C ARG A 17 0.02 23.33 -3.64
N ALA A 18 -0.26 22.07 -3.29
CA ALA A 18 -1.31 21.73 -2.35
C ALA A 18 -1.02 22.27 -0.93
N LEU A 19 0.25 22.32 -0.52
CA LEU A 19 0.67 22.81 0.80
C LEU A 19 0.80 24.34 0.89
N LEU A 20 1.33 24.97 -0.15
CA LEU A 20 1.68 26.40 -0.14
C LEU A 20 0.62 27.29 -0.79
N GLY A 21 -0.29 26.70 -1.57
CA GLY A 21 -1.28 27.40 -2.37
C GLY A 21 -0.73 27.89 -3.72
N ALA A 22 -1.64 28.11 -4.68
CA ALA A 22 -1.29 28.50 -6.04
C ALA A 22 -0.61 29.87 -6.13
N ASP A 23 -0.91 30.79 -5.20
CA ASP A 23 -0.35 32.14 -5.16
C ASP A 23 1.14 32.15 -4.77
N ALA A 24 1.56 31.18 -3.95
CA ALA A 24 2.96 31.02 -3.55
C ALA A 24 3.80 30.28 -4.60
N LEU A 25 3.17 29.50 -5.48
CA LEU A 25 3.84 28.76 -6.54
C LEU A 25 3.14 28.93 -7.92
N PRO A 26 3.27 30.12 -8.54
CA PRO A 26 2.68 30.42 -9.84
C PRO A 26 3.16 29.46 -10.93
N ASP A 27 2.38 29.30 -12.02
CA ASP A 27 2.68 28.35 -13.10
C ASP A 27 4.08 28.54 -13.69
N THR A 28 4.50 29.79 -13.90
CA THR A 28 5.83 30.13 -14.43
C THR A 28 6.95 29.63 -13.52
N MET A 29 6.81 29.84 -12.22
CA MET A 29 7.82 29.41 -11.23
C MET A 29 7.81 27.88 -11.07
N ALA A 30 6.64 27.25 -11.15
CA ALA A 30 6.50 25.79 -11.11
C ALA A 30 7.21 25.12 -12.30
N SER A 31 7.04 25.67 -13.52
CA SER A 31 7.72 25.17 -14.72
C SER A 31 9.25 25.34 -14.66
N GLU A 32 9.75 26.46 -14.15
CA GLU A 32 11.20 26.64 -13.95
C GLU A 32 11.76 25.67 -12.90
N LEU A 33 11.02 25.45 -11.82
CA LEU A 33 11.39 24.48 -10.79
C LEU A 33 11.42 23.06 -11.35
N GLU A 34 10.41 22.69 -12.16
CA GLU A 34 10.33 21.40 -12.84
C GLU A 34 11.54 21.17 -13.75
N ALA A 35 11.86 22.15 -14.59
CA ALA A 35 12.99 22.04 -15.51
C ALA A 35 14.33 21.84 -14.77
N ARG A 36 14.53 22.57 -13.66
CA ARG A 36 15.71 22.40 -12.81
C ARG A 36 15.75 21.04 -12.13
N LEU A 37 14.64 20.60 -11.52
CA LEU A 37 14.56 19.31 -10.85
C LEU A 37 14.78 18.15 -11.82
N ARG A 38 14.23 18.23 -13.04
CA ARG A 38 14.46 17.24 -14.10
C ARG A 38 15.90 17.23 -14.60
N LEU A 39 16.59 18.37 -14.59
CA LEU A 39 18.01 18.45 -14.98
C LEU A 39 18.92 17.82 -13.91
N GLU A 40 18.69 18.17 -12.65
CA GLU A 40 19.53 17.74 -11.52
C GLU A 40 19.25 16.29 -11.11
N TRP A 41 18.00 15.82 -11.23
CA TRP A 41 17.60 14.46 -10.88
C TRP A 41 17.37 13.56 -12.09
N GLY A 42 17.52 14.09 -13.30
CA GLY A 42 17.44 13.34 -14.54
C GLY A 42 18.48 12.23 -14.58
N GLY A 43 18.02 10.99 -14.79
CA GLY A 43 18.89 9.81 -14.85
C GLY A 43 19.06 9.04 -13.53
N GLN A 44 18.54 9.55 -12.40
CA GLN A 44 18.51 8.81 -11.14
C GLN A 44 17.19 8.04 -11.00
N ALA A 45 17.27 6.71 -10.87
CA ALA A 45 16.11 5.88 -10.55
C ALA A 45 15.76 6.04 -9.07
N VAL A 46 14.73 6.84 -8.77
CA VAL A 46 14.24 7.03 -7.39
C VAL A 46 13.12 6.05 -7.10
N TYR A 47 13.24 5.29 -6.00
CA TYR A 47 12.15 4.45 -5.50
C TYR A 47 11.07 5.32 -4.86
N VAL A 48 9.98 5.56 -5.59
CA VAL A 48 8.79 6.17 -5.01
C VAL A 48 8.03 5.10 -4.24
N LYS A 49 8.04 5.21 -2.91
CA LYS A 49 7.22 4.35 -2.05
C LYS A 49 5.77 4.62 -2.42
N LYS A 50 5.07 3.58 -2.91
CA LYS A 50 3.63 3.65 -3.21
C LYS A 50 2.92 4.32 -2.04
N VAL A 51 2.03 5.27 -2.36
CA VAL A 51 1.16 6.02 -1.44
C VAL A 51 0.76 5.12 -0.28
N ALA A 52 0.85 5.63 0.95
CA ALA A 52 0.44 4.90 2.15
C ALA A 52 -1.04 4.51 2.00
N ILE A 53 -1.29 3.33 1.44
CA ILE A 53 -2.62 2.74 1.38
C ILE A 53 -3.03 2.56 2.83
N ASP A 54 -4.16 3.15 3.23
CA ASP A 54 -4.74 2.90 4.53
C ASP A 54 -5.14 1.43 4.61
N VAL A 55 -4.21 0.64 5.16
CA VAL A 55 -4.33 -0.80 5.29
C VAL A 55 -5.51 -1.15 6.18
N GLU A 56 -5.82 -0.31 7.16
CA GLU A 56 -6.89 -0.57 8.11
C GLU A 56 -8.27 -0.30 7.48
N ALA A 57 -8.39 0.80 6.73
CA ALA A 57 -9.59 1.06 5.92
C ALA A 57 -9.84 -0.07 4.91
N ARG A 58 -8.78 -0.56 4.24
CA ARG A 58 -8.90 -1.71 3.31
C ARG A 58 -9.42 -2.97 4.03
N ARG A 59 -8.88 -3.29 5.20
CA ARG A 59 -9.28 -4.46 5.99
C ARG A 59 -10.74 -4.42 6.38
N GLN A 60 -11.20 -3.27 6.90
CA GLN A 60 -12.59 -3.07 7.28
C GLN A 60 -13.53 -3.18 6.07
N ALA A 61 -13.15 -2.60 4.93
CA ALA A 61 -13.93 -2.69 3.70
C ALA A 61 -14.03 -4.11 3.16
N ILE A 62 -12.94 -4.89 3.19
CA ILE A 62 -12.94 -6.31 2.81
C ILE A 62 -13.89 -7.10 3.70
N ARG A 63 -13.79 -6.94 5.02
CA ARG A 63 -14.64 -7.67 5.99
C ARG A 63 -16.12 -7.35 5.81
N ALA A 64 -16.48 -6.07 5.65
CA ALA A 64 -17.87 -5.63 5.51
C ALA A 64 -18.55 -6.19 4.24
N ARG A 65 -17.77 -6.50 3.21
CA ARG A 65 -18.30 -6.90 1.89
C ARG A 65 -18.08 -8.35 1.52
N TYR A 66 -17.20 -9.07 2.23
CA TYR A 66 -16.82 -10.42 1.85
C TYR A 66 -18.02 -11.38 1.76
N ASP A 67 -19.00 -11.23 2.65
CA ASP A 67 -20.20 -12.07 2.65
C ASP A 67 -21.15 -11.79 1.48
N MET A 68 -21.01 -10.64 0.80
CA MET A 68 -21.89 -10.17 -0.27
C MET A 68 -21.20 -10.00 -1.63
N THR A 69 -19.88 -10.18 -1.71
CA THR A 69 -19.09 -9.91 -2.92
C THR A 69 -18.11 -11.04 -3.21
N ASN A 70 -17.93 -11.38 -4.49
CA ASN A 70 -16.99 -12.41 -4.87
C ASN A 70 -15.55 -11.98 -4.51
N ARG A 71 -14.79 -12.89 -3.89
CA ARG A 71 -13.36 -12.69 -3.56
C ARG A 71 -12.54 -12.13 -4.74
N ARG A 72 -12.78 -12.62 -5.96
CA ARG A 72 -12.01 -12.18 -7.15
C ARG A 72 -12.26 -10.70 -7.48
N GLU A 73 -13.48 -10.22 -7.29
CA GLU A 73 -13.84 -8.82 -7.51
C GLU A 73 -13.17 -7.93 -6.47
N LEU A 74 -13.22 -8.32 -5.18
CA LEU A 74 -12.53 -7.59 -4.11
C LEU A 74 -11.01 -7.55 -4.29
N GLN A 75 -10.41 -8.63 -4.80
CA GLN A 75 -8.97 -8.64 -5.13
C GLN A 75 -8.60 -7.67 -6.24
N ALA A 76 -9.44 -7.59 -7.28
CA ALA A 76 -9.23 -6.67 -8.40
C ALA A 76 -9.43 -5.21 -7.95
N GLU A 77 -10.47 -4.93 -7.17
CA GLU A 77 -10.78 -3.58 -6.68
C GLU A 77 -9.67 -3.00 -5.81
N PHE A 78 -9.15 -3.78 -4.86
CA PHE A 78 -8.07 -3.33 -3.98
C PHE A 78 -6.67 -3.56 -4.55
N GLY A 79 -6.55 -4.17 -5.74
CA GLY A 79 -5.28 -4.49 -6.38
C GLY A 79 -4.38 -5.40 -5.53
N ILE A 80 -4.96 -6.34 -4.78
CA ILE A 80 -4.23 -7.20 -3.84
C ILE A 80 -4.14 -8.65 -4.29
N SER A 81 -3.03 -9.30 -3.94
CA SER A 81 -2.85 -10.73 -4.18
C SER A 81 -3.79 -11.58 -3.31
N ARG A 82 -3.99 -12.84 -3.69
CA ARG A 82 -4.78 -13.79 -2.89
C ARG A 82 -4.25 -13.95 -1.47
N GLY A 83 -2.92 -14.03 -1.31
CA GLY A 83 -2.31 -14.17 0.02
C GLY A 83 -2.57 -12.93 0.88
N GLN A 84 -2.43 -11.74 0.29
CA GLN A 84 -2.70 -10.48 0.99
C GLN A 84 -4.17 -10.33 1.37
N PHE A 85 -5.10 -10.76 0.50
CA PHE A 85 -6.53 -10.78 0.79
C PHE A 85 -6.86 -11.56 2.07
N TYR A 86 -6.39 -12.81 2.19
CA TYR A 86 -6.69 -13.61 3.39
C TYR A 86 -5.96 -13.12 4.64
N LYS A 87 -4.78 -12.50 4.46
CA LYS A 87 -4.08 -11.85 5.57
C LYS A 87 -4.90 -10.67 6.10
N ASP A 88 -5.41 -9.82 5.22
CA ASP A 88 -6.22 -8.66 5.59
C ASP A 88 -7.57 -9.06 6.20
N LEU A 89 -8.27 -10.04 5.61
CA LEU A 89 -9.51 -10.55 6.17
C LEU A 89 -9.31 -11.15 7.57
N ARG A 90 -8.26 -11.94 7.78
CA ARG A 90 -7.94 -12.50 9.09
C ARG A 90 -7.61 -11.42 10.10
N SER A 91 -6.79 -10.44 9.72
CA SER A 91 -6.46 -9.31 10.62
C SER A 91 -7.70 -8.51 11.00
N ALA A 92 -8.64 -8.30 10.07
CA ALA A 92 -9.90 -7.63 10.34
C ALA A 92 -10.80 -8.42 11.31
N ASP A 93 -10.87 -9.75 11.14
CA ASP A 93 -11.61 -10.67 12.00
C ASP A 93 -11.02 -10.75 13.42
N ASP A 94 -9.69 -10.83 13.52
CA ASP A 94 -8.98 -10.81 14.80
C ASP A 94 -9.24 -9.48 15.55
N ALA A 95 -9.20 -8.34 14.84
CA ALA A 95 -9.52 -7.03 15.41
C ALA A 95 -10.98 -6.89 15.86
N ALA A 96 -11.90 -7.57 15.17
CA ALA A 96 -13.32 -7.62 15.53
C ALA A 96 -13.64 -8.66 16.62
N GLY A 97 -12.64 -9.39 17.14
CA GLY A 97 -12.83 -10.45 18.14
C GLY A 97 -13.55 -11.69 17.60
N VAL A 98 -13.68 -11.82 16.28
CA VAL A 98 -14.39 -12.91 15.61
C VAL A 98 -13.35 -13.88 15.05
N SER A 99 -12.87 -14.81 15.88
CA SER A 99 -11.88 -15.81 15.42
C SER A 99 -12.55 -16.89 14.56
N SER A 100 -12.74 -16.62 13.27
CA SER A 100 -13.26 -17.57 12.27
C SER A 100 -12.25 -18.67 11.90
N PHE A 101 -10.94 -18.43 12.11
CA PHE A 101 -9.87 -19.38 11.81
C PHE A 101 -9.34 -20.05 13.09
N ARG A 102 -9.80 -21.28 13.39
CA ARG A 102 -9.19 -22.15 14.41
C ARG A 102 -7.68 -22.23 14.19
N ARG A 103 -6.88 -21.70 15.12
CA ARG A 103 -5.43 -21.94 15.16
C ARG A 103 -5.21 -23.45 15.20
N LYS A 104 -4.61 -24.01 14.15
CA LYS A 104 -3.96 -25.33 14.28
C LYS A 104 -2.70 -25.10 15.10
N GLU A 105 -2.77 -25.45 16.38
CA GLU A 105 -1.66 -25.40 17.33
C GLU A 105 -0.62 -26.45 16.91
N THR A 106 0.28 -26.11 15.98
CA THR A 106 1.45 -26.94 15.68
C THR A 106 2.46 -26.78 16.82
N ARG A 107 2.30 -27.56 17.89
CA ARG A 107 3.35 -27.77 18.89
C ARG A 107 4.48 -28.58 18.25
N HIS A 108 5.54 -27.90 17.83
CA HIS A 108 6.82 -28.57 17.62
C HIS A 108 7.38 -28.97 18.98
N ARG A 109 7.13 -30.22 19.39
CA ARG A 109 7.84 -30.83 20.52
C ARG A 109 9.25 -31.13 20.05
N VAL A 110 10.20 -30.26 20.38
CA VAL A 110 11.63 -30.55 20.20
C VAL A 110 11.99 -31.63 21.20
N THR A 111 12.13 -32.87 20.74
CA THR A 111 12.78 -33.94 21.50
C THR A 111 14.28 -33.73 21.34
N SER A 112 14.88 -33.00 22.28
CA SER A 112 16.34 -33.02 22.46
C SER A 112 16.73 -34.44 22.89
N GLY A 113 17.36 -35.17 21.98
CA GLY A 113 18.00 -36.45 22.28
C GLY A 113 19.13 -36.23 23.27
N LEU A 114 18.99 -36.86 24.45
CA LEU A 114 20.08 -37.18 25.35
C LEU A 114 20.54 -38.58 24.94
N ASP A 115 21.59 -38.67 24.13
CA ASP A 115 22.38 -39.89 24.05
C ASP A 115 23.67 -39.64 24.84
N THR A 116 23.77 -40.41 25.91
CA THR A 116 24.92 -40.62 26.80
C THR A 116 26.10 -41.26 26.07
#